data_AF-A0A7J4IVP7-F1
#
_entry.id   AF-A0A7J4IVP7-F1
#
_cell.length_a   1.000
_cell.length_b   1.000
_cell.length_c   1.000
_cell.angle_alpha   90.00
_cell.angle_beta   90.00
_cell.angle_gamma   90.00
#
_symmetry.space_group_name_H-M   'P 1'
#
loop_
_entity.id
_entity.type
_entity.pdbx_description
1 polymer ?
#
loop_
_entity_poly.entity_id
_entity_poly.type
_entity_poly.pdbx_seq_one_letter_code
_entity_poly.pdbx_strand_id
1 'polypeptide(L)'
;MVFSLSLAAVFLSSFILTFLVTPVLIRKMAKRGIVGKDMNKYEKPGIAELGGVSPLLGISLGIIVAIFISTYIGGLDVNLTLLFASFLTILLVGFIGVIDDLIGWKKGIRQWQHALFPVFAALPLMAVQAGTDIVILPFLGAASLGVLYSLIIVPLGITGSSNAFNMLAGFNGLEAGLGIILIGTLSLIAFLTGRTEALILGAAILGALIAFLRYNWFPAKVFGGDSLTLMIGASVATISIVGNMEKVGISLIALHWAELAFKAKHKF
;
A
#
# COMPACT_ATOMS: atom_id res chain seq x y z
N MET A 1 13.33 16.61 -18.73
CA MET A 1 12.79 17.71 -17.91
C MET A 1 11.29 17.54 -17.65
N VAL A 2 10.44 17.41 -18.68
CA VAL A 2 8.97 17.25 -18.54
C VAL A 2 8.57 16.02 -17.71
N PHE A 3 9.21 14.86 -17.94
CA PHE A 3 8.95 13.63 -17.16
C PHE A 3 9.18 13.83 -15.65
N SER A 4 10.34 14.39 -15.26
CA SER A 4 10.68 14.64 -13.86
C SER A 4 9.74 15.62 -13.18
N LEU A 5 9.31 16.68 -13.88
CA LEU A 5 8.31 17.63 -13.39
C LEU A 5 6.95 16.97 -13.20
N SER A 6 6.58 16.05 -14.10
CA SER A 6 5.33 15.29 -14.02
C SER A 6 5.30 14.39 -12.79
N LEU A 7 6.39 13.65 -12.55
CA LEU A 7 6.54 12.83 -11.33
C LEU A 7 6.54 13.68 -10.06
N ALA A 8 7.20 14.84 -10.08
CA ALA A 8 7.17 15.78 -8.96
C ALA A 8 5.74 16.27 -8.68
N ALA A 9 4.94 16.57 -9.71
CA ALA A 9 3.55 16.96 -9.54
C ALA A 9 2.69 15.85 -8.92
N VAL A 10 2.89 14.59 -9.34
CA VAL A 10 2.22 13.41 -8.76
C VAL A 10 2.57 13.25 -7.28
N PHE A 11 3.86 13.32 -6.94
CA PHE A 11 4.33 13.25 -5.55
C PHE A 11 3.77 14.40 -4.70
N LEU A 12 3.91 15.64 -5.18
CA LEU A 12 3.55 16.84 -4.43
C LEU A 12 2.04 16.95 -4.22
N SER A 13 1.22 16.61 -5.21
CA SER A 13 -0.24 16.61 -5.06
C SER A 13 -0.70 15.62 -3.98
N SER A 14 -0.15 14.41 -3.99
CA SER A 14 -0.42 13.40 -2.96
C SER A 14 0.05 13.82 -1.57
N PHE A 15 1.26 14.39 -1.49
CA PHE A 15 1.83 14.94 -0.27
C PHE A 15 0.95 16.06 0.30
N ILE A 16 0.64 17.07 -0.50
CA ILE A 16 -0.11 18.26 -0.08
C ILE A 16 -1.49 17.85 0.42
N LEU A 17 -2.22 17.01 -0.33
CA LEU A 17 -3.55 16.58 0.10
C LEU A 17 -3.49 15.79 1.40
N THR A 18 -2.57 14.83 1.54
CA THR A 18 -2.40 14.07 2.78
C THR A 18 -2.04 14.99 3.95
N PHE A 19 -1.12 15.93 3.75
CA PHE A 19 -0.69 16.89 4.76
C PHE A 19 -1.84 17.77 5.25
N LEU A 20 -2.71 18.25 4.35
CA LEU A 20 -3.85 19.10 4.69
C LEU A 20 -4.99 18.31 5.35
N VAL A 21 -5.26 17.08 4.89
CA VAL A 21 -6.38 16.26 5.39
C VAL A 21 -6.08 15.66 6.76
N THR A 22 -4.86 15.21 7.01
CA THR A 22 -4.49 14.53 8.27
C THR A 22 -4.85 15.31 9.55
N PRO A 23 -4.54 16.61 9.72
CA PRO A 23 -4.93 17.35 10.92
C PRO A 23 -6.44 17.59 11.04
N VAL A 24 -7.18 17.61 9.93
CA VAL A 24 -8.65 17.65 9.96
C VAL A 24 -9.20 16.31 10.45
N LEU A 25 -8.65 15.21 9.95
CA LEU A 25 -9.01 13.85 10.35
C LEU A 25 -8.75 13.63 11.85
N ILE A 26 -7.56 13.98 12.35
CA ILE A 26 -7.19 13.89 13.77
C ILE A 26 -8.25 14.57 14.65
N ARG A 27 -8.59 15.83 14.33
CA ARG A 27 -9.58 16.60 15.11
C ARG A 27 -10.97 15.96 15.05
N LYS A 28 -11.40 15.46 13.89
CA LYS A 28 -12.72 14.83 13.72
C LYS A 28 -12.82 13.49 14.46
N MET A 29 -11.80 12.64 14.37
CA MET A 29 -11.79 11.33 15.03
C MET A 29 -11.71 11.47 16.55
N ALA A 30 -10.84 12.36 17.04
CA ALA A 30 -10.76 12.68 18.47
C ALA A 30 -12.10 13.20 19.03
N LYS A 31 -12.78 14.10 18.31
CA LYS A 31 -14.12 14.61 18.71
C LYS A 31 -15.20 13.53 18.71
N ARG A 32 -15.08 12.50 17.88
CA ARG A 32 -16.02 11.37 17.79
C ARG A 32 -15.68 10.24 18.77
N GLY A 33 -14.59 10.35 19.52
CA GLY A 33 -14.11 9.29 20.40
C GLY A 33 -13.55 8.08 19.67
N ILE A 34 -13.25 8.19 18.36
CA ILE A 34 -12.60 7.14 17.57
C ILE A 34 -11.09 7.26 17.81
N VAL A 35 -10.65 6.67 18.93
CA VAL A 35 -9.28 6.76 19.42
C VAL A 35 -8.78 5.41 19.92
N GLY A 36 -7.51 5.11 19.63
CA GLY A 36 -6.78 3.95 20.12
C GLY A 36 -5.82 4.34 21.23
N LYS A 37 -5.52 3.43 22.15
CA LYS A 37 -4.56 3.69 23.23
C LYS A 37 -3.14 3.42 22.76
N ASP A 38 -2.22 4.36 22.98
CA ASP A 38 -0.78 4.12 22.76
C ASP A 38 -0.24 3.20 23.85
N MET A 39 -0.21 1.89 23.55
CA MET A 39 0.16 0.85 24.52
C MET A 39 1.62 0.91 24.95
N ASN A 40 2.46 1.63 24.21
CA ASN A 40 3.90 1.76 24.46
C ASN A 40 4.27 2.99 25.30
N LYS A 41 3.27 3.68 25.87
CA LYS A 41 3.46 4.80 26.80
C LYS A 41 2.81 4.50 28.15
N TYR A 42 3.44 4.96 29.23
CA TYR A 42 2.93 4.78 30.60
C TYR A 42 1.49 5.30 30.78
N GLU A 43 1.21 6.50 30.28
CA GLU A 43 -0.09 7.16 30.40
C GLU A 43 -1.16 6.58 29.45
N LYS A 44 -0.77 5.72 28.50
CA LYS A 44 -1.64 5.15 27.47
C LYS A 44 -2.59 6.18 26.83
N PRO A 45 -2.07 7.31 26.31
CA PRO A 45 -2.90 8.38 25.76
C PRO A 45 -3.76 7.88 24.60
N GLY A 46 -4.96 8.44 24.46
CA GLY A 46 -5.84 8.18 23.32
C GLY A 46 -5.36 8.96 22.09
N ILE A 47 -5.07 8.24 21.01
CA ILE A 47 -4.59 8.76 19.73
C ILE A 47 -5.66 8.50 18.66
N ALA A 48 -5.88 9.47 17.76
CA ALA A 48 -6.87 9.32 16.69
C ALA A 48 -6.57 8.10 15.79
N GLU A 49 -7.58 7.29 15.48
CA GLU A 49 -7.49 6.17 14.54
C GLU A 49 -7.92 6.57 13.13
N LEU A 50 -8.02 5.58 12.21
CA LEU A 50 -8.38 5.74 10.80
C LEU A 50 -7.42 6.60 9.98
N GLY A 51 -6.17 6.73 10.43
CA GLY A 51 -5.16 7.57 9.79
C GLY A 51 -4.90 7.20 8.34
N GLY A 52 -5.03 5.92 7.95
CA GLY A 52 -4.84 5.45 6.58
C GLY A 52 -5.77 6.10 5.55
N VAL A 53 -6.90 6.69 5.99
CA VAL A 53 -7.80 7.45 5.11
C VAL A 53 -7.10 8.65 4.46
N SER A 54 -6.22 9.37 5.18
CA SER A 54 -5.58 10.54 4.59
C SER A 54 -4.55 10.20 3.50
N PRO A 55 -3.64 9.20 3.66
CA PRO A 55 -2.84 8.67 2.56
C PRO A 55 -3.65 8.15 1.39
N LEU A 56 -4.76 7.43 1.63
CA LEU A 56 -5.60 6.89 0.57
C LEU A 56 -6.16 7.99 -0.35
N LEU A 57 -6.63 9.10 0.26
CA LEU A 57 -7.08 10.28 -0.47
C LEU A 57 -5.93 10.97 -1.22
N GLY A 58 -4.76 11.12 -0.58
CA GLY A 58 -3.56 11.66 -1.21
C GLY A 58 -3.13 10.89 -2.46
N ILE A 59 -3.00 9.57 -2.33
CA ILE A 59 -2.66 8.67 -3.43
C ILE A 59 -3.68 8.83 -4.56
N SER A 60 -4.98 8.85 -4.24
CA SER A 60 -6.04 9.05 -5.23
C SER A 60 -5.84 10.34 -6.03
N LEU A 61 -5.54 11.46 -5.38
CA LEU A 61 -5.25 12.72 -6.08
C LEU A 61 -3.97 12.62 -6.92
N GLY A 62 -2.90 12.01 -6.40
CA GLY A 62 -1.65 11.82 -7.14
C GLY A 62 -1.86 11.05 -8.44
N ILE A 63 -2.65 9.97 -8.40
CA ILE A 63 -2.99 9.18 -9.59
C ILE A 63 -3.89 9.97 -10.55
N ILE A 64 -4.88 10.72 -10.05
CA ILE A 64 -5.70 11.61 -10.90
C ILE A 64 -4.83 12.63 -11.62
N VAL A 65 -3.85 13.22 -10.93
CA VAL A 65 -2.88 14.16 -11.53
C VAL A 65 -2.02 13.46 -12.58
N ALA A 66 -1.56 12.23 -12.33
CA ALA A 66 -0.79 11.46 -13.30
C ALA A 66 -1.59 11.21 -14.59
N ILE A 67 -2.86 10.82 -14.45
CA ILE A 67 -3.78 10.58 -15.58
C ILE A 67 -4.00 11.88 -16.36
N PHE A 68 -4.26 12.99 -15.66
CA PHE A 68 -4.45 14.29 -16.28
C PHE A 68 -3.22 14.72 -17.11
N ILE A 69 -2.03 14.59 -16.53
CA ILE A 69 -0.78 14.92 -17.23
C ILE A 69 -0.58 14.03 -18.46
N SER A 70 -0.73 12.71 -18.30
CA SER A 70 -0.58 11.76 -19.41
C SER A 70 -1.56 12.03 -20.54
N THR A 71 -2.81 12.38 -20.22
CA THR A 71 -3.89 12.58 -21.21
C THR A 71 -3.84 13.93 -21.91
N TYR A 72 -3.55 15.03 -21.18
CA TYR A 72 -3.77 16.39 -21.69
C TYR A 72 -2.50 17.23 -21.86
N ILE A 73 -1.44 16.94 -21.10
CA ILE A 73 -0.19 17.71 -21.15
C ILE A 73 0.87 16.97 -21.98
N GLY A 74 0.87 15.65 -21.91
CA GLY A 74 1.95 14.81 -22.41
C GLY A 74 3.16 14.81 -21.45
N GLY A 75 4.10 13.88 -21.69
CA GLY A 75 5.31 13.73 -20.88
C GLY A 75 5.30 12.56 -19.90
N LEU A 76 4.18 11.85 -19.77
CA LEU A 76 4.09 10.52 -19.18
C LEU A 76 3.46 9.58 -20.21
N ASP A 77 4.26 8.64 -20.72
CA ASP A 77 3.76 7.52 -21.52
C ASP A 77 3.32 6.41 -20.57
N VAL A 78 2.01 6.21 -20.46
CA VAL A 78 1.39 5.40 -19.41
C VAL A 78 0.35 4.47 -20.03
N ASN A 79 0.44 3.19 -19.71
CA ASN A 79 -0.67 2.28 -19.92
C ASN A 79 -1.77 2.57 -18.89
N LEU A 80 -2.77 3.37 -19.29
CA LEU A 80 -3.87 3.78 -18.42
C LEU A 80 -4.66 2.58 -17.87
N THR A 81 -4.84 1.52 -18.66
CA THR A 81 -5.53 0.29 -18.21
C THR A 81 -4.80 -0.35 -17.03
N LEU A 82 -3.48 -0.48 -17.15
CA LEU A 82 -2.63 -1.04 -16.09
C LEU A 82 -2.57 -0.12 -14.87
N LEU A 83 -2.46 1.20 -15.06
CA LEU A 83 -2.47 2.18 -13.98
C LEU A 83 -3.80 2.17 -13.21
N PHE A 84 -4.95 2.14 -13.92
CA PHE A 84 -6.27 2.05 -13.30
C PHE A 84 -6.47 0.75 -12.53
N ALA A 85 -6.08 -0.40 -13.09
CA ALA A 85 -6.16 -1.68 -12.40
C ALA A 85 -5.32 -1.68 -11.10
N SER A 86 -4.12 -1.11 -11.17
CA SER A 86 -3.22 -0.97 -10.03
C SER A 86 -3.81 -0.07 -8.95
N PHE A 87 -4.28 1.11 -9.34
CA PHE A 87 -4.90 2.07 -8.44
C PHE A 87 -6.16 1.50 -7.78
N LEU A 88 -7.04 0.86 -8.55
CA LEU A 88 -8.27 0.27 -8.03
C LEU A 88 -7.96 -0.86 -7.04
N THR A 89 -6.94 -1.68 -7.30
CA THR A 89 -6.51 -2.73 -6.37
C THR A 89 -6.06 -2.15 -5.03
N ILE A 90 -5.19 -1.14 -5.06
CA ILE A 90 -4.71 -0.45 -3.84
C ILE A 90 -5.87 0.22 -3.11
N LEU A 91 -6.79 0.86 -3.84
CA LEU A 91 -7.96 1.54 -3.29
C LEU A 91 -8.92 0.56 -2.60
N LEU A 92 -9.18 -0.59 -3.22
CA LEU A 92 -10.04 -1.63 -2.65
C LEU A 92 -9.43 -2.23 -1.39
N VAL A 93 -8.13 -2.51 -1.36
CA VAL A 93 -7.45 -3.00 -0.14
C VAL A 93 -7.45 -1.94 0.96
N GLY A 94 -7.17 -0.67 0.63
CA GLY A 94 -7.27 0.42 1.60
C GLY A 94 -8.68 0.55 2.17
N PHE A 95 -9.71 0.40 1.34
CA PHE A 95 -11.10 0.42 1.77
C PHE A 95 -11.47 -0.76 2.68
N ILE A 96 -10.96 -1.96 2.39
CA ILE A 96 -11.09 -3.13 3.29
C ILE A 96 -10.52 -2.78 4.67
N GLY A 97 -9.33 -2.19 4.73
CA GLY A 97 -8.71 -1.78 6.00
C GLY A 97 -9.50 -0.67 6.73
N VAL A 98 -10.11 0.27 6.00
CA VAL A 98 -10.99 1.28 6.60
C VAL A 98 -12.24 0.65 7.21
N ILE A 99 -12.83 -0.35 6.53
CA ILE A 99 -13.96 -1.12 7.07
C ILE A 99 -13.55 -1.87 8.33
N ASP A 100 -12.36 -2.48 8.34
CA ASP A 100 -11.81 -3.19 9.51
C ASP A 100 -11.69 -2.23 10.71
N ASP A 101 -10.98 -1.13 10.52
CA ASP A 101 -10.76 -0.09 11.54
C ASP A 101 -12.08 0.47 12.11
N LEU A 102 -13.13 0.62 11.28
CA LEU A 102 -14.42 1.17 11.71
C LEU A 102 -15.32 0.18 12.43
N ILE A 103 -15.40 -1.05 11.91
CA ILE A 103 -16.37 -2.02 12.37
C ILE A 103 -15.81 -2.85 13.52
N GLY A 104 -14.48 -2.98 13.61
CA GLY A 104 -13.80 -3.81 14.60
C GLY A 104 -14.47 -5.18 14.65
N TRP A 105 -14.28 -5.95 13.57
CA TRP A 105 -15.18 -7.03 13.14
C TRP A 105 -15.95 -7.72 14.27
N LYS A 106 -17.28 -7.65 14.16
CA LYS A 106 -18.23 -8.21 15.13
C LYS A 106 -17.94 -9.69 15.39
N LYS A 107 -18.19 -10.13 16.64
CA LYS A 107 -18.20 -11.54 17.03
C LYS A 107 -18.89 -12.39 15.95
N GLY A 108 -18.16 -13.27 15.26
CA GLY A 108 -18.73 -14.20 14.30
C GLY A 108 -17.86 -14.51 13.07
N ILE A 109 -16.91 -13.64 12.71
CA ILE A 109 -15.99 -13.90 11.60
C ILE A 109 -14.63 -14.31 12.16
N ARG A 110 -14.07 -15.40 11.64
CA ARG A 110 -12.76 -15.93 12.05
C ARG A 110 -11.64 -15.10 11.39
N GLN A 111 -10.55 -14.86 12.10
CA GLN A 111 -9.40 -14.07 11.61
C GLN A 111 -8.88 -14.52 10.23
N TRP A 112 -8.84 -15.83 9.96
CA TRP A 112 -8.41 -16.34 8.65
C TRP A 112 -9.34 -15.95 7.50
N GLN A 113 -10.63 -15.68 7.77
CA GLN A 113 -11.58 -15.24 6.74
C GLN A 113 -11.31 -13.78 6.36
N HIS A 114 -10.92 -12.93 7.32
CA HIS A 114 -10.50 -11.55 7.04
C HIS A 114 -9.24 -11.50 6.21
N ALA A 115 -8.29 -12.38 6.52
CA ALA A 115 -7.04 -12.48 5.77
C ALA A 115 -7.28 -12.79 4.29
N LEU A 116 -8.45 -13.33 3.90
CA LEU A 116 -8.80 -13.62 2.50
C LEU A 116 -9.50 -12.48 1.77
N PHE A 117 -10.00 -11.43 2.43
CA PHE A 117 -10.70 -10.34 1.74
C PHE A 117 -9.85 -9.62 0.69
N PRO A 118 -8.54 -9.38 0.90
CA PRO A 118 -7.69 -8.80 -0.14
C PRO A 118 -7.58 -9.63 -1.43
N VAL A 119 -7.92 -10.93 -1.42
CA VAL A 119 -7.96 -11.78 -2.63
C VAL A 119 -8.90 -11.18 -3.66
N PHE A 120 -10.08 -10.72 -3.23
CA PHE A 120 -11.07 -10.11 -4.12
C PHE A 120 -10.65 -8.71 -4.57
N ALA A 121 -9.87 -8.00 -3.77
CA ALA A 121 -9.34 -6.70 -4.16
C ALA A 121 -8.30 -6.81 -5.29
N ALA A 122 -7.70 -7.99 -5.52
CA ALA A 122 -6.75 -8.24 -6.60
C ALA A 122 -7.39 -8.40 -7.98
N LEU A 123 -8.72 -8.55 -8.06
CA LEU A 123 -9.46 -8.77 -9.32
C LEU A 123 -9.12 -7.80 -10.45
N PRO A 124 -8.92 -6.48 -10.22
CA PRO A 124 -8.55 -5.57 -11.30
C PRO A 124 -7.21 -5.94 -11.97
N LEU A 125 -6.18 -6.28 -11.19
CA LEU A 125 -4.89 -6.73 -11.74
C LEU A 125 -4.99 -8.09 -12.45
N MET A 126 -5.83 -8.99 -11.93
CA MET A 126 -6.11 -10.28 -12.55
C MET A 126 -6.77 -10.11 -13.91
N ALA A 127 -7.76 -9.21 -14.01
CA ALA A 127 -8.53 -8.98 -15.22
C ALA A 127 -7.68 -8.43 -16.38
N VAL A 128 -6.67 -7.61 -16.07
CA VAL A 128 -5.75 -7.06 -17.06
C VAL A 128 -4.51 -7.93 -17.30
N GLN A 129 -4.44 -9.10 -16.66
CA GLN A 129 -3.29 -10.01 -16.70
C GLN A 129 -1.96 -9.27 -16.41
N ALA A 130 -1.96 -8.45 -15.34
CA ALA A 130 -0.78 -7.67 -14.97
C ALA A 130 0.42 -8.59 -14.63
N GLY A 131 1.63 -8.14 -14.99
CA GLY A 131 2.89 -8.86 -14.78
C GLY A 131 3.27 -9.77 -15.95
N THR A 132 4.37 -10.50 -15.81
CA THR A 132 4.78 -11.54 -16.76
C THR A 132 4.49 -12.93 -16.21
N ASP A 133 3.92 -13.78 -17.05
CA ASP A 133 3.62 -15.18 -16.71
C ASP A 133 4.88 -16.06 -16.57
N ILE A 134 6.04 -15.56 -17.00
CA ILE A 134 7.34 -16.21 -16.86
C ILE A 134 7.89 -15.96 -15.46
N VAL A 135 7.91 -17.02 -14.65
CA VAL A 135 8.48 -17.02 -13.30
C VAL A 135 9.77 -17.81 -13.29
N ILE A 136 10.81 -17.26 -12.67
CA ILE A 136 12.07 -17.98 -12.47
C ILE A 136 12.02 -18.69 -11.13
N LEU A 137 11.84 -20.01 -11.19
CA LEU A 137 11.78 -20.89 -10.03
C LEU A 137 13.20 -21.21 -9.53
N PRO A 138 13.42 -21.28 -8.20
CA PRO A 138 14.67 -21.77 -7.64
C PRO A 138 14.98 -23.16 -8.20
N PHE A 139 16.22 -23.35 -8.68
CA PHE A 139 16.75 -24.64 -9.19
C PHE A 139 16.10 -25.18 -10.48
N LEU A 140 14.91 -24.74 -10.86
CA LEU A 140 14.16 -25.22 -12.04
C LEU A 140 14.25 -24.27 -13.25
N GLY A 141 14.75 -23.04 -13.06
CA GLY A 141 14.88 -22.07 -14.14
C GLY A 141 13.58 -21.34 -14.46
N ALA A 142 13.48 -20.78 -15.66
CA ALA A 142 12.29 -20.05 -16.09
C ALA A 142 11.15 -21.01 -16.48
N ALA A 143 9.96 -20.79 -15.91
CA ALA A 143 8.75 -21.52 -16.22
C ALA A 143 7.62 -20.52 -16.55
N SER A 144 6.88 -20.75 -17.63
CA SER A 144 5.64 -20.03 -17.91
C SER A 144 4.52 -20.66 -17.10
N LEU A 145 3.85 -19.85 -16.27
CA LEU A 145 2.66 -20.24 -15.53
C LEU A 145 1.37 -19.94 -16.33
N GLY A 146 1.48 -19.24 -17.46
CA GLY A 146 0.35 -18.75 -18.23
C GLY A 146 -0.70 -18.06 -17.36
N VAL A 147 -1.96 -18.40 -17.56
CA VAL A 147 -3.11 -17.83 -16.84
C VAL A 147 -3.03 -18.09 -15.32
N LEU A 148 -2.32 -19.13 -14.86
CA LEU A 148 -2.17 -19.40 -13.43
C LEU A 148 -1.38 -18.31 -12.71
N TYR A 149 -0.50 -17.57 -13.41
CA TYR A 149 0.17 -16.40 -12.82
C TYR A 149 -0.88 -15.39 -12.33
N SER A 150 -1.77 -14.97 -13.23
CA SER A 150 -2.82 -14.00 -12.88
C SER A 150 -3.84 -14.57 -11.91
N LEU A 151 -4.23 -15.85 -12.04
CA LEU A 151 -5.27 -16.43 -11.19
C LEU A 151 -4.82 -16.85 -9.79
N ILE A 152 -3.52 -17.11 -9.59
CA ILE A 152 -2.98 -17.63 -8.33
C ILE A 152 -1.94 -16.68 -7.75
N ILE A 153 -0.92 -16.34 -8.52
CA ILE A 153 0.23 -15.57 -7.99
C ILE A 153 -0.16 -14.15 -7.65
N VAL A 154 -0.91 -13.46 -8.51
CA VAL A 154 -1.37 -12.08 -8.25
C VAL A 154 -2.22 -11.98 -6.96
N PRO A 155 -3.33 -12.72 -6.79
CA PRO A 155 -4.13 -12.62 -5.57
C PRO A 155 -3.37 -13.06 -4.30
N LEU A 156 -2.50 -14.07 -4.38
CA LEU A 156 -1.65 -14.47 -3.25
C LEU A 156 -0.61 -13.40 -2.92
N GLY A 157 -0.04 -12.73 -3.92
CA GLY A 157 0.89 -11.62 -3.75
C GLY A 157 0.23 -10.44 -3.03
N ILE A 158 -0.93 -9.98 -3.52
CA ILE A 158 -1.69 -8.89 -2.90
C ILE A 158 -2.06 -9.24 -1.46
N THR A 159 -2.71 -10.39 -1.28
CA THR A 159 -3.20 -10.82 0.03
C THR A 159 -2.08 -11.10 1.01
N GLY A 160 -1.07 -11.83 0.55
CA GLY A 160 0.10 -12.19 1.32
C GLY A 160 0.87 -10.99 1.80
N SER A 161 1.21 -10.06 0.89
CA SER A 161 1.94 -8.85 1.25
C SER A 161 1.14 -7.91 2.15
N SER A 162 -0.17 -7.75 1.94
CA SER A 162 -1.03 -6.95 2.84
C SER A 162 -1.03 -7.49 4.26
N ASN A 163 -1.32 -8.78 4.43
CA ASN A 163 -1.34 -9.39 5.77
C ASN A 163 0.05 -9.44 6.40
N ALA A 164 1.08 -9.77 5.62
CA ALA A 164 2.46 -9.77 6.11
C ALA A 164 2.87 -8.40 6.64
N PHE A 165 2.59 -7.33 5.88
CA PHE A 165 2.92 -5.98 6.31
C PHE A 165 2.17 -5.58 7.59
N ASN A 166 0.89 -5.91 7.68
CA ASN A 166 0.05 -5.65 8.86
C ASN A 166 0.58 -6.34 10.14
N MET A 167 1.23 -7.51 10.02
CA MET A 167 1.77 -8.22 11.19
C MET A 167 2.96 -7.52 11.86
N LEU A 168 3.70 -6.67 11.15
CA LEU A 168 4.88 -5.97 11.66
C LEU A 168 4.57 -4.48 11.92
N ALA A 169 3.57 -4.23 12.77
CA ALA A 169 3.06 -2.92 13.14
C ALA A 169 3.02 -2.73 14.67
N GLY A 170 2.71 -1.52 15.13
CA GLY A 170 2.43 -1.24 16.55
C GLY A 170 3.37 -0.25 17.25
N PHE A 171 4.30 0.39 16.53
CA PHE A 171 5.15 1.45 17.07
C PHE A 171 4.97 2.75 16.29
N ASN A 172 4.99 3.89 16.99
CA ASN A 172 4.79 5.21 16.40
C ASN A 172 5.79 5.50 15.26
N GLY A 173 5.28 5.64 14.03
CA GLY A 173 6.09 5.92 12.85
C GLY A 173 6.65 4.70 12.13
N LEU A 174 6.47 3.49 12.67
CA LEU A 174 7.06 2.27 12.12
C LEU A 174 6.43 1.90 10.78
N GLU A 175 5.10 1.86 10.69
CA GLU A 175 4.40 1.37 9.50
C GLU A 175 4.64 2.31 8.31
N ALA A 176 4.46 3.61 8.52
CA ALA A 176 4.72 4.61 7.49
C ALA A 176 6.22 4.70 7.14
N GLY A 177 7.11 4.58 8.12
CA GLY A 177 8.56 4.60 7.91
C GLY A 177 9.06 3.42 7.07
N LEU A 178 8.65 2.19 7.42
CA LEU A 178 8.97 1.00 6.64
C LEU A 178 8.35 1.08 5.24
N GLY A 179 7.10 1.55 5.12
CA GLY A 179 6.47 1.77 3.82
C GLY A 179 7.27 2.72 2.93
N ILE A 180 7.78 3.83 3.47
CA ILE A 180 8.63 4.78 2.72
C ILE A 180 9.91 4.10 2.23
N ILE A 181 10.56 3.29 3.07
CA ILE A 181 11.78 2.57 2.67
C ILE A 181 11.47 1.59 1.54
N LEU A 182 10.48 0.71 1.72
CA LEU A 182 10.14 -0.34 0.75
C LEU A 182 9.69 0.26 -0.59
N ILE A 183 8.73 1.19 -0.56
CA ILE A 183 8.23 1.83 -1.77
C ILE A 183 9.31 2.70 -2.41
N GLY A 184 10.16 3.36 -1.61
CA GLY A 184 11.30 4.13 -2.09
C GLY A 184 12.28 3.28 -2.89
N THR A 185 12.64 2.11 -2.35
CA THR A 185 13.52 1.16 -3.06
C THR A 185 12.89 0.64 -4.34
N LEU A 186 11.62 0.21 -4.31
CA LEU A 186 10.92 -0.25 -5.51
C LEU A 186 10.79 0.86 -6.57
N SER A 187 10.51 2.09 -6.15
CA SER A 187 10.42 3.25 -7.05
C SER A 187 11.77 3.56 -7.70
N LEU A 188 12.86 3.49 -6.94
CA LEU A 188 14.20 3.66 -7.49
C LEU A 188 14.50 2.59 -8.55
N ILE A 189 14.18 1.33 -8.27
CA ILE A 189 14.38 0.23 -9.24
C ILE A 189 13.48 0.42 -10.46
N ALA A 190 12.23 0.84 -10.28
CA ALA A 190 11.31 1.14 -11.37
C ALA A 190 11.85 2.26 -12.27
N PHE A 191 12.44 3.31 -11.68
CA PHE A 191 13.13 4.36 -12.42
C PHE A 191 14.33 3.83 -13.21
N LEU A 192 15.20 3.03 -12.59
CA LEU A 192 16.39 2.46 -13.23
C LEU A 192 16.05 1.45 -14.35
N THR A 193 14.90 0.80 -14.27
CA THR A 193 14.45 -0.21 -15.23
C THR A 193 13.41 0.30 -16.23
N GLY A 194 13.07 1.60 -16.20
CA GLY A 194 12.12 2.21 -17.12
C GLY A 194 10.67 1.75 -16.94
N ARG A 195 10.28 1.31 -15.73
CA ARG A 195 8.91 0.87 -15.41
C ARG A 195 8.05 2.06 -14.97
N THR A 196 7.47 2.77 -15.93
CA THR A 196 6.77 4.04 -15.72
C THR A 196 5.58 3.94 -14.75
N GLU A 197 4.71 2.94 -14.91
CA GLU A 197 3.52 2.77 -14.08
C GLU A 197 3.89 2.53 -12.61
N ALA A 198 4.86 1.63 -12.38
CA ALA A 198 5.40 1.32 -11.07
C ALA A 198 6.00 2.56 -10.39
N LEU A 199 6.71 3.39 -11.16
CA LEU A 199 7.31 4.64 -10.67
C LEU A 199 6.25 5.70 -10.34
N ILE A 200 5.20 5.85 -11.15
CA ILE A 200 4.09 6.78 -10.89
C ILE A 200 3.35 6.40 -9.60
N LEU A 201 3.02 5.10 -9.44
CA LEU A 201 2.41 4.58 -8.22
C LEU A 201 3.31 4.88 -7.02
N GLY A 202 4.60 4.56 -7.13
CA GLY A 202 5.60 4.81 -6.11
C GLY A 202 5.69 6.27 -5.70
N ALA A 203 5.72 7.20 -6.67
CA ALA A 203 5.75 8.64 -6.40
C ALA A 203 4.51 9.12 -5.64
N ALA A 204 3.31 8.68 -6.04
CA ALA A 204 2.07 9.04 -5.35
C ALA A 204 2.04 8.49 -3.91
N ILE A 205 2.45 7.24 -3.72
CA ILE A 205 2.47 6.60 -2.39
C ILE A 205 3.52 7.24 -1.48
N LEU A 206 4.73 7.50 -1.97
CA LEU A 206 5.78 8.17 -1.19
C LEU A 206 5.34 9.56 -0.73
N GLY A 207 4.71 10.34 -1.60
CA GLY A 207 4.19 11.66 -1.25
C GLY A 207 3.22 11.59 -0.08
N ALA A 208 2.25 10.67 -0.15
CA ALA A 208 1.28 10.45 0.91
C ALA A 208 1.93 9.95 2.22
N LEU A 209 2.79 8.94 2.15
CA LEU A 209 3.40 8.35 3.35
C LEU A 209 4.33 9.34 4.06
N ILE A 210 5.12 10.13 3.32
CA ILE A 210 6.01 11.14 3.94
C ILE A 210 5.19 12.23 4.64
N ALA A 211 4.11 12.70 4.01
CA ALA A 211 3.19 13.65 4.64
C ALA A 211 2.51 13.08 5.89
N PHE A 212 2.08 11.82 5.84
CA PHE A 212 1.44 11.14 6.97
C PHE A 212 2.41 10.86 8.12
N LEU A 213 3.64 10.45 7.81
CA LEU A 213 4.70 10.19 8.78
C LEU A 213 4.91 11.40 9.68
N ARG A 214 4.80 12.63 9.16
CA ARG A 214 4.91 13.85 9.98
C ARG A 214 3.98 13.89 11.19
N TYR A 215 2.80 13.28 11.08
CA TYR A 215 1.78 13.24 12.14
C TYR A 215 1.81 11.92 12.93
N ASN A 216 2.28 10.84 12.31
CA ASN A 216 2.40 9.51 12.89
C ASN A 216 3.74 9.28 13.63
N TRP A 217 4.76 10.09 13.36
CA TRP A 217 6.07 10.01 14.01
C TRP A 217 5.98 10.16 15.53
N PHE A 218 6.91 9.55 16.25
CA PHE A 218 6.97 9.62 17.70
C PHE A 218 7.12 11.08 18.22
N PRO A 219 6.27 11.55 19.15
CA PRO A 219 5.05 10.92 19.67
C PRO A 219 3.87 11.05 18.70
N ALA A 220 3.21 9.92 18.36
CA ALA A 220 2.15 9.89 17.35
C ALA A 220 0.93 10.73 17.75
N LYS A 221 0.32 11.40 16.75
CA LYS A 221 -0.96 12.12 16.87
C LYS A 221 -2.10 11.41 16.14
N VAL A 222 -1.75 10.44 15.30
CA VAL A 222 -2.67 9.61 14.52
C VAL A 222 -2.07 8.22 14.34
N PHE A 223 -2.89 7.19 14.47
CA PHE A 223 -2.55 5.82 14.11
C PHE A 223 -3.02 5.50 12.69
N GLY A 224 -2.18 4.79 11.96
CA GLY A 224 -2.49 4.37 10.59
C GLY A 224 -3.68 3.41 10.54
N GLY A 225 -3.72 2.43 11.44
CA GLY A 225 -4.70 1.34 11.42
C GLY A 225 -4.45 0.34 10.30
N ASP A 226 -5.40 -0.57 10.13
CA ASP A 226 -5.41 -1.57 9.06
C ASP A 226 -5.57 -0.93 7.69
N SER A 227 -6.27 0.21 7.62
CA SER A 227 -6.37 1.04 6.42
C SER A 227 -5.01 1.47 5.87
N LEU A 228 -4.01 1.72 6.72
CA LEU A 228 -2.65 2.06 6.27
C LEU A 228 -1.84 0.80 5.94
N THR A 229 -1.81 -0.17 6.85
CA THR A 229 -0.87 -1.30 6.76
C THR A 229 -1.22 -2.26 5.62
N LEU A 230 -2.50 -2.61 5.46
CA LEU A 230 -2.95 -3.46 4.36
C LEU A 230 -2.69 -2.78 3.01
N MET A 231 -2.93 -1.47 2.93
CA MET A 231 -2.69 -0.65 1.74
C MET A 231 -1.19 -0.61 1.37
N ILE A 232 -0.29 -0.43 2.34
CA ILE A 232 1.17 -0.45 2.07
C ILE A 232 1.59 -1.82 1.55
N GLY A 233 1.16 -2.91 2.18
CA GLY A 233 1.49 -4.26 1.71
C GLY A 233 0.96 -4.54 0.30
N ALA A 234 -0.28 -4.13 -0.01
CA ALA A 234 -0.83 -4.22 -1.36
C ALA A 234 -0.06 -3.36 -2.37
N SER A 235 0.40 -2.18 -1.94
CA SER A 235 1.21 -1.29 -2.78
C SER A 235 2.56 -1.90 -3.14
N VAL A 236 3.24 -2.52 -2.17
CA VAL A 236 4.49 -3.27 -2.39
C VAL A 236 4.27 -4.37 -3.43
N ALA A 237 3.23 -5.19 -3.28
CA ALA A 237 2.92 -6.25 -4.23
C ALA A 237 2.53 -5.71 -5.62
N THR A 238 1.68 -4.69 -5.68
CA THR A 238 1.21 -4.08 -6.93
C THR A 238 2.36 -3.49 -7.74
N ILE A 239 3.22 -2.67 -7.11
CA ILE A 239 4.40 -2.09 -7.76
C ILE A 239 5.36 -3.20 -8.22
N SER A 240 5.48 -4.27 -7.43
CA SER A 240 6.35 -5.40 -7.77
C SER A 240 5.84 -6.19 -8.97
N ILE A 241 4.53 -6.44 -9.07
CA ILE A 241 3.90 -7.15 -10.21
C ILE A 241 3.97 -6.29 -11.47
N VAL A 242 3.51 -5.05 -11.39
CA VAL A 242 3.46 -4.12 -12.53
C VAL A 242 4.87 -3.76 -13.03
N GLY A 243 5.83 -3.71 -12.12
CA GLY A 243 7.24 -3.46 -12.42
C GLY A 243 8.01 -4.69 -12.90
N ASN A 244 7.41 -5.89 -12.89
CA ASN A 244 8.10 -7.18 -13.12
C ASN A 244 9.35 -7.32 -12.23
N MET A 245 9.19 -6.99 -10.94
CA MET A 245 10.24 -6.99 -9.91
C MET A 245 9.80 -7.77 -8.67
N GLU A 246 8.99 -8.80 -8.84
CA GLU A 246 8.40 -9.66 -7.80
C GLU A 246 9.47 -10.26 -6.90
N LYS A 247 10.60 -10.69 -7.47
CA LYS A 247 11.74 -11.21 -6.69
C LYS A 247 12.25 -10.18 -5.69
N VAL A 248 12.42 -8.94 -6.15
CA VAL A 248 12.87 -7.83 -5.29
C VAL A 248 11.83 -7.54 -4.23
N GLY A 249 10.55 -7.44 -4.62
CA GLY A 249 9.44 -7.22 -3.69
C GLY A 249 9.38 -8.26 -2.57
N ILE A 250 9.49 -9.54 -2.92
CA ILE A 250 9.52 -10.67 -1.98
C ILE A 250 10.73 -10.55 -1.04
N SER A 251 11.92 -10.24 -1.57
CA SER A 251 13.11 -10.07 -0.75
C SER A 251 13.00 -8.90 0.23
N LEU A 252 12.46 -7.75 -0.21
CA LEU A 252 12.30 -6.56 0.62
C LEU A 252 11.31 -6.77 1.77
N ILE A 253 10.24 -7.54 1.54
CA ILE A 253 9.21 -7.81 2.55
C ILE A 253 9.43 -9.14 3.30
N ALA A 254 10.59 -9.78 3.14
CA ALA A 254 10.89 -11.09 3.73
C ALA A 254 10.76 -11.14 5.27
N LEU A 255 11.14 -10.08 5.97
CA LEU A 255 10.98 -10.00 7.43
C LEU A 255 9.52 -9.99 7.86
N HIS A 256 8.65 -9.33 7.11
CA HIS A 256 7.21 -9.29 7.37
C HIS A 256 6.57 -10.67 7.13
N TRP A 257 7.05 -11.40 6.10
CA TRP A 257 6.65 -12.79 5.87
C TRP A 257 7.08 -13.71 7.01
N ALA A 258 8.30 -13.53 7.53
CA ALA A 258 8.79 -14.29 8.68
C ALA A 258 7.93 -14.04 9.93
N GLU A 259 7.56 -12.78 10.18
CA GLU A 259 6.67 -12.40 11.29
C GLU A 259 5.28 -13.02 11.13
N LEU A 260 4.69 -12.95 9.93
CA LEU A 260 3.40 -13.59 9.64
C LEU A 260 3.45 -15.10 9.87
N ALA A 261 4.49 -15.78 9.39
CA ALA A 261 4.67 -17.22 9.59
C ALA A 261 4.83 -17.57 11.09
N PHE A 262 5.57 -16.74 11.84
CA PHE A 262 5.74 -16.91 13.27
C PHE A 262 4.43 -16.78 14.03
N LYS A 263 3.63 -15.73 13.76
CA LYS A 263 2.31 -15.53 14.39
C LYS A 263 1.30 -16.60 14.01
N ALA A 264 1.27 -17.01 12.73
CA ALA A 264 0.39 -18.08 12.26
C ALA A 264 0.67 -19.41 13.00
N LYS A 265 1.94 -19.72 13.29
CA LYS A 265 2.33 -20.92 14.08
C LYS A 265 1.83 -20.87 15.53
N HIS A 266 1.67 -19.67 16.10
CA HIS A 266 1.24 -19.47 17.49
C HIS A 266 -0.25 -19.06 17.62
N LYS A 267 -1.04 -19.25 16.56
CA LYS A 267 -2.50 -19.02 16.49
C LYS A 267 -2.97 -17.56 16.66
N PHE A 268 -2.11 -16.59 16.28
CA PHE A 268 -2.33 -15.14 16.35
C PHE A 268 -2.49 -14.57 17.77
#